data_AF-A0A2T5FVQ2-F1
#
_entry.id   AF-A0A2T5FVQ2-F1
#
_cell.length_a   1.000
_cell.length_b   1.000
_cell.length_c   1.000
_cell.angle_alpha   90.00
_cell.angle_beta   90.00
_cell.angle_gamma   90.00
#
_symmetry.space_group_name_H-M   'P 1'
#
loop_
_entity.id
_entity.type
_entity.pdbx_description
1 polymer ?
#
loop_
_entity_poly.entity_id
_entity_poly.type
_entity_poly.pdbx_seq_one_letter_code
_entity_poly.pdbx_strand_id
1 'polypeptide(L)'
;MRKAAGPEGERGMILVNVLLFVAIASGIVMLMITAEDGALQRATRLSEAAHAQAAANGGELSAIVALRRDGLVAFDTDNSREPWAALAERAAPIKGGSFDLAIADAQGRFNVNLLMKDDPAALQLFGRIGSALGIQPELIAQAITHIRLSGPISDLGPLSGAAALKPELLARLSGLVTALPRDRDTKINVNSVSEDLLGIMLDNPVAAHGLIELRKRRGWLTQADFDAQQAPLPPIAGFTSDIYWVRSRVTIGDTSRQLTSLLVRQRDAQGVTVRPVARWRGVAVPAQAPPLPF
;
A
#
# COMPACT_ATOMS: atom_id res chain seq x y z
N MET A 1 -27.36 75.38 -54.56
CA MET A 1 -27.69 75.13 -53.14
C MET A 1 -27.34 73.68 -52.80
N ARG A 2 -26.22 73.45 -52.10
CA ARG A 2 -25.83 72.12 -51.59
C ARG A 2 -26.44 71.98 -50.19
N LYS A 3 -27.36 71.03 -50.00
CA LYS A 3 -27.92 70.69 -48.68
C LYS A 3 -26.83 69.96 -47.88
N ALA A 4 -26.36 70.58 -46.80
CA ALA A 4 -25.48 69.92 -45.83
C ALA A 4 -26.26 68.79 -45.14
N ALA A 5 -25.70 67.58 -45.11
CA ALA A 5 -26.21 66.48 -44.31
C ALA A 5 -26.06 66.83 -42.82
N GLY A 6 -27.13 66.71 -42.03
CA GLY A 6 -27.19 67.17 -40.65
C GLY A 6 -26.41 66.29 -39.65
N PRO A 7 -26.21 66.78 -38.41
CA PRO A 7 -25.35 66.21 -37.36
C PRO A 7 -25.80 64.85 -36.76
N GLU A 8 -26.83 64.21 -37.31
CA GLU A 8 -27.36 62.94 -36.81
C GLU A 8 -26.50 61.73 -37.22
N GLY A 9 -25.87 61.76 -38.41
CA GLY A 9 -24.97 60.69 -38.86
C GLY A 9 -23.67 60.62 -38.07
N GLU A 10 -23.11 61.78 -37.67
CA GLU A 10 -21.92 61.85 -36.81
C GLU A 10 -22.21 61.39 -35.38
N ARG A 11 -23.38 61.76 -34.82
CA ARG A 11 -23.80 61.27 -33.49
C ARG A 11 -24.04 59.76 -33.46
N GLY A 12 -24.62 59.20 -34.53
CA GLY A 12 -24.77 57.76 -34.70
C GLY A 12 -23.44 57.02 -34.74
N MET A 13 -22.45 57.52 -35.50
CA MET A 13 -21.11 56.93 -35.54
C MET A 13 -20.34 57.06 -34.22
N ILE A 14 -20.47 58.18 -33.50
CA ILE A 14 -19.87 58.36 -32.18
C ILE A 14 -20.43 57.34 -31.20
N LEU A 15 -21.77 57.15 -31.18
CA LEU A 15 -22.41 56.18 -30.29
C LEU A 15 -21.99 54.75 -30.60
N VAL A 16 -21.95 54.37 -31.89
CA VAL A 16 -21.50 53.03 -32.32
C VAL A 16 -20.05 52.78 -31.90
N ASN A 17 -19.15 53.76 -32.10
CA ASN A 17 -17.76 53.63 -31.69
C ASN A 17 -17.63 53.51 -30.16
N VAL A 18 -18.34 54.32 -29.40
CA VAL A 18 -18.34 54.24 -27.92
C VAL A 18 -18.84 52.87 -27.45
N LEU A 19 -19.95 52.39 -28.01
CA LEU A 19 -20.49 51.07 -27.67
C LEU A 19 -19.53 49.95 -28.06
N LEU A 20 -18.85 50.05 -29.19
CA LEU A 20 -17.83 49.10 -29.62
C LEU A 20 -16.64 49.09 -28.64
N PHE A 21 -16.14 50.26 -28.24
CA PHE A 21 -15.07 50.35 -27.24
C PHE A 21 -15.49 49.78 -25.88
N VAL A 22 -16.70 50.09 -25.42
CA VAL A 22 -17.25 49.54 -24.16
C VAL A 22 -17.42 48.03 -24.26
N ALA A 23 -17.90 47.49 -25.39
CA ALA A 23 -18.06 46.06 -25.61
C ALA A 23 -16.70 45.34 -25.62
N ILE A 24 -15.70 45.89 -26.32
CA ILE A 24 -14.35 45.34 -26.36
C ILE A 24 -13.69 45.39 -24.98
N ALA A 25 -13.78 46.54 -24.29
CA ALA A 25 -13.23 46.71 -22.95
C ALA A 25 -13.88 45.73 -21.96
N SER A 26 -15.20 45.58 -22.00
CA SER A 26 -15.95 44.62 -21.17
C SER A 26 -15.54 43.19 -21.49
N GLY A 27 -15.34 42.85 -22.77
CA GLY A 27 -14.86 41.55 -23.21
C GLY A 27 -13.45 41.24 -22.69
N ILE A 28 -12.53 42.21 -22.74
CA ILE A 28 -11.17 42.07 -22.21
C ILE A 28 -11.20 41.86 -20.69
N VAL A 29 -11.99 42.65 -19.96
CA VAL A 29 -12.15 42.50 -18.50
C VAL A 29 -12.70 41.12 -18.13
N MET A 30 -13.71 40.62 -18.86
CA MET A 30 -14.25 39.28 -18.65
C MET A 30 -13.20 38.18 -18.88
N LEU A 31 -12.37 38.32 -19.93
CA LEU A 31 -11.27 37.38 -20.19
C LEU A 31 -10.19 37.44 -19.09
N MET A 32 -9.90 38.61 -18.54
CA MET A 32 -8.96 38.75 -17.43
C MET A 32 -9.48 38.07 -16.15
N ILE A 33 -10.73 38.32 -15.77
CA ILE A 33 -11.34 37.74 -14.56
C ILE A 33 -11.35 36.21 -14.66
N THR A 34 -11.78 35.65 -15.80
CA THR A 34 -11.82 34.20 -16.00
C THR A 34 -10.43 33.55 -15.99
N ALA A 35 -9.41 34.25 -16.51
CA ALA A 35 -8.03 33.78 -16.47
C ALA A 35 -7.44 33.81 -15.04
N GLU A 36 -7.73 34.86 -14.26
CA GLU A 36 -7.31 35.01 -12.86
C GLU A 36 -7.96 33.96 -11.95
N ASP A 37 -9.27 33.76 -12.06
CA ASP A 37 -10.00 32.72 -11.31
C ASP A 37 -9.41 31.33 -11.59
N GLY A 38 -9.14 31.03 -12.87
CA GLY A 38 -8.49 29.78 -13.26
C GLY A 38 -7.07 29.64 -12.68
N ALA A 39 -6.30 30.73 -12.60
CA ALA A 39 -4.96 30.72 -12.02
C ALA A 39 -5.00 30.49 -10.50
N LEU A 40 -5.92 31.17 -9.79
CA LEU A 40 -6.12 31.02 -8.35
C LEU A 40 -6.55 29.61 -7.97
N GLN A 41 -7.49 29.01 -8.71
CA GLN A 41 -7.91 27.62 -8.48
C GLN A 41 -6.76 26.64 -8.68
N ARG A 42 -5.95 26.81 -9.73
CA ARG A 42 -4.76 25.97 -9.95
C ARG A 42 -3.73 26.13 -8.82
N ALA A 43 -3.45 27.36 -8.40
CA ALA A 43 -2.52 27.63 -7.30
C ALA A 43 -3.01 26.98 -5.99
N THR A 44 -4.30 27.07 -5.70
CA THR A 44 -4.93 26.44 -4.52
C THR A 44 -4.78 24.92 -4.56
N ARG A 45 -5.17 24.26 -5.68
CA ARG A 45 -5.03 22.80 -5.84
C ARG A 45 -3.58 22.32 -5.74
N LEU A 46 -2.62 23.10 -6.26
CA LEU A 46 -1.19 22.78 -6.13
C LEU A 46 -0.73 22.85 -4.68
N SER A 47 -1.17 23.87 -3.93
CA SER A 47 -0.88 24.00 -2.50
C SER A 47 -1.50 22.87 -1.69
N GLU A 48 -2.79 22.57 -1.89
CA GLU A 48 -3.47 21.44 -1.25
C GLU A 48 -2.78 20.11 -1.54
N ALA A 49 -2.39 19.88 -2.81
CA ALA A 49 -1.66 18.67 -3.20
C ALA A 49 -0.31 18.54 -2.49
N ALA A 50 0.42 19.65 -2.33
CA ALA A 50 1.70 19.67 -1.62
C ALA A 50 1.51 19.38 -0.13
N HIS A 51 0.50 19.99 0.51
CA HIS A 51 0.16 19.74 1.91
C HIS A 51 -0.29 18.29 2.13
N ALA A 52 -1.17 17.77 1.28
CA ALA A 52 -1.64 16.39 1.35
C ALA A 52 -0.48 15.39 1.16
N GLN A 53 0.46 15.68 0.25
CA GLN A 53 1.64 14.86 0.07
C GLN A 53 2.60 14.91 1.27
N ALA A 54 2.81 16.09 1.86
CA ALA A 54 3.63 16.22 3.06
C ALA A 54 3.03 15.46 4.25
N ALA A 55 1.72 15.55 4.45
CA ALA A 55 1.00 14.78 5.47
C ALA A 55 1.07 13.26 5.20
N ALA A 56 0.94 12.81 3.95
CA ALA A 56 1.12 11.40 3.59
C ALA A 56 2.53 10.89 3.92
N ASN A 57 3.57 11.68 3.61
CA ASN A 57 4.94 11.37 4.00
C ASN A 57 5.10 11.32 5.54
N GLY A 58 4.37 12.15 6.27
CA GLY A 58 4.31 12.11 7.74
C GLY A 58 3.80 10.77 8.28
N GLY A 59 2.86 10.12 7.59
CA GLY A 59 2.40 8.76 7.91
C GLY A 59 3.51 7.72 7.80
N GLU A 60 4.29 7.75 6.72
CA GLU A 60 5.48 6.88 6.54
C GLU A 60 6.51 7.11 7.66
N LEU A 61 6.82 8.37 7.97
CA LEU A 61 7.77 8.73 9.03
C LEU A 61 7.30 8.29 10.42
N SER A 62 6.01 8.40 10.71
CA SER A 62 5.42 7.95 11.98
C SER A 62 5.58 6.44 12.16
N ALA A 63 5.31 5.67 11.09
CA ALA A 63 5.56 4.23 11.07
C ALA A 63 7.04 3.88 11.25
N ILE A 64 7.96 4.59 10.57
CA ILE A 64 9.41 4.41 10.72
C ILE A 64 9.83 4.60 12.19
N VAL A 65 9.36 5.66 12.84
CA VAL A 65 9.70 5.96 14.24
C VAL A 65 9.13 4.88 15.17
N ALA A 66 7.88 4.48 14.98
CA ALA A 66 7.25 3.45 15.80
C ALA A 66 7.94 2.09 15.67
N LEU A 67 8.20 1.63 14.44
CA LEU A 67 8.89 0.36 14.17
C LEU A 67 10.34 0.37 14.66
N ARG A 68 11.01 1.53 14.62
CA ARG A 68 12.36 1.70 15.17
C ARG A 68 12.35 1.60 16.69
N ARG A 69 11.41 2.28 17.35
CA ARG A 69 11.23 2.17 18.80
C ARG A 69 10.91 0.75 19.20
N ASP A 70 9.98 0.12 18.48
CA ASP A 70 9.56 -1.26 18.69
C ASP A 70 10.74 -2.22 18.63
N GLY A 71 11.55 -2.17 17.58
CA GLY A 71 12.72 -3.05 17.45
C GLY A 71 13.79 -2.87 18.55
N LEU A 72 13.78 -1.76 19.29
CA LEU A 72 14.66 -1.51 20.44
C LEU A 72 14.09 -2.07 21.76
N VAL A 73 12.76 -2.18 21.88
CA VAL A 73 12.08 -2.58 23.13
C VAL A 73 11.52 -4.00 23.10
N ALA A 74 11.18 -4.50 21.92
CA ALA A 74 10.64 -5.84 21.66
C ALA A 74 11.44 -6.49 20.51
N PHE A 75 12.18 -7.55 20.82
CA PHE A 75 13.08 -8.21 19.86
C PHE A 75 12.68 -9.65 19.54
N ASP A 76 11.81 -10.25 20.35
CA ASP A 76 11.45 -11.66 20.35
C ASP A 76 10.11 -11.95 19.68
N THR A 77 9.28 -10.94 19.49
CA THR A 77 8.00 -11.06 18.78
C THR A 77 7.67 -9.80 18.00
N ASP A 78 6.88 -9.96 16.94
CA ASP A 78 6.12 -8.92 16.28
C ASP A 78 4.66 -9.36 16.20
N ASN A 79 3.72 -8.52 16.66
CA ASN A 79 2.32 -8.88 16.76
C ASN A 79 1.37 -7.66 16.77
N SER A 80 0.07 -7.95 16.63
CA SER A 80 -0.99 -6.93 16.51
C SER A 80 -1.26 -6.10 17.77
N ARG A 81 -0.70 -6.45 18.94
CA ARG A 81 -0.87 -5.67 20.18
C ARG A 81 0.25 -4.67 20.42
N GLU A 82 1.24 -4.63 19.55
CA GLU A 82 2.36 -3.70 19.69
C GLU A 82 1.97 -2.27 19.30
N PRO A 83 2.66 -1.25 19.84
CA PRO A 83 2.32 0.15 19.57
C PRO A 83 2.31 0.52 18.09
N TRP A 84 3.16 -0.11 17.27
CA TRP A 84 3.19 0.15 15.83
C TRP A 84 1.88 -0.28 15.15
N ALA A 85 1.26 -1.38 15.58
CA ALA A 85 0.02 -1.89 15.00
C ALA A 85 -1.19 -0.99 15.32
N ALA A 86 -1.13 -0.27 16.44
CA ALA A 86 -2.14 0.70 16.85
C ALA A 86 -2.11 2.03 16.07
N LEU A 87 -1.09 2.27 15.22
CA LEU A 87 -1.03 3.45 14.35
C LEU A 87 -2.09 3.47 13.25
N ALA A 88 -2.83 2.37 13.05
CA ALA A 88 -3.90 2.35 12.07
C ALA A 88 -4.99 3.37 12.47
N GLU A 89 -5.07 4.46 11.71
CA GLU A 89 -5.97 5.57 11.97
C GLU A 89 -6.95 5.74 10.82
N ARG A 90 -8.20 6.05 11.17
CA ARG A 90 -9.28 6.29 10.24
C ARG A 90 -9.77 7.72 10.38
N ALA A 91 -9.83 8.44 9.25
CA ALA A 91 -10.40 9.78 9.15
C ALA A 91 -9.91 10.74 10.26
N ALA A 92 -8.63 10.63 10.64
CA ALA A 92 -8.05 11.50 11.65
C ALA A 92 -8.11 12.95 11.15
N PRO A 93 -8.64 13.89 11.96
CA PRO A 93 -8.83 15.25 11.52
C PRO A 93 -7.47 15.94 11.38
N ILE A 94 -7.24 16.53 10.21
CA ILE A 94 -6.10 17.41 9.96
C ILE A 94 -6.59 18.77 9.46
N LYS A 95 -5.71 19.78 9.46
CA LYS A 95 -6.08 21.10 8.97
C LYS A 95 -6.53 21.03 7.50
N GLY A 96 -7.82 21.26 7.27
CA GLY A 96 -8.43 21.29 5.94
C GLY A 96 -8.87 19.93 5.38
N GLY A 97 -8.85 18.86 6.18
CA GLY A 97 -9.39 17.56 5.74
C GLY A 97 -9.07 16.38 6.66
N SER A 98 -8.82 15.20 6.09
CA SER A 98 -8.68 13.94 6.82
C SER A 98 -7.43 13.15 6.43
N PHE A 99 -6.96 12.35 7.38
CA PHE A 99 -5.82 11.46 7.25
C PHE A 99 -6.22 10.02 7.61
N ASP A 100 -5.92 9.08 6.73
CA ASP A 100 -6.03 7.64 6.97
C ASP A 100 -4.63 7.02 6.94
N LEU A 101 -4.36 6.12 7.88
CA LEU A 101 -3.13 5.34 7.95
C LEU A 101 -3.47 3.87 8.19
N ALA A 102 -2.87 3.00 7.38
CA ALA A 102 -2.86 1.57 7.61
C ALA A 102 -1.41 1.11 7.68
N ILE A 103 -1.11 0.27 8.66
CA ILE A 103 0.17 -0.42 8.79
C ILE A 103 -0.12 -1.90 9.02
N ALA A 104 0.64 -2.75 8.35
CA ALA A 104 0.49 -4.19 8.48
C ALA A 104 1.85 -4.90 8.32
N ASP A 105 1.99 -6.00 9.04
CA ASP A 105 3.11 -6.91 8.83
C ASP A 105 3.06 -7.53 7.43
N ALA A 106 4.16 -7.44 6.69
CA ALA A 106 4.26 -7.98 5.33
C ALA A 106 4.61 -9.48 5.30
N GLN A 107 5.09 -10.03 6.42
CA GLN A 107 5.59 -11.41 6.57
C GLN A 107 4.53 -12.39 7.10
N GLY A 108 3.25 -12.03 7.11
CA GLY A 108 2.14 -12.97 7.40
C GLY A 108 1.82 -13.95 6.26
N ARG A 109 2.53 -13.90 5.13
CA ARG A 109 2.28 -14.72 3.93
C ARG A 109 3.56 -15.40 3.46
N PHE A 110 3.45 -16.46 2.66
CA PHE A 110 4.60 -17.16 2.08
C PHE A 110 5.30 -16.27 1.04
N ASN A 111 6.59 -15.98 1.22
CA ASN A 111 7.37 -15.19 0.28
C ASN A 111 7.82 -16.03 -0.92
N VAL A 112 7.25 -15.78 -2.10
CA VAL A 112 7.57 -16.55 -3.33
C VAL A 112 9.02 -16.42 -3.76
N ASN A 113 9.70 -15.33 -3.36
CA ASN A 113 11.13 -15.14 -3.66
C ASN A 113 12.03 -16.11 -2.89
N LEU A 114 11.52 -16.87 -1.91
CA LEU A 114 12.25 -17.95 -1.25
C LEU A 114 12.55 -19.11 -2.22
N LEU A 115 11.70 -19.32 -3.23
CA LEU A 115 11.81 -20.37 -4.26
C LEU A 115 13.01 -20.21 -5.21
N MET A 116 13.71 -19.07 -5.14
CA MET A 116 14.95 -18.81 -5.88
C MET A 116 16.13 -19.72 -5.46
N LYS A 117 16.05 -20.41 -4.32
CA LYS A 117 16.99 -21.46 -3.89
C LYS A 117 16.25 -22.78 -3.80
N ASP A 118 17.00 -23.87 -3.84
CA ASP A 118 16.50 -25.21 -3.53
C ASP A 118 16.39 -25.42 -2.01
N ASP A 119 15.56 -24.60 -1.35
CA ASP A 119 15.19 -24.79 0.05
C ASP A 119 14.04 -25.81 0.15
N PRO A 120 14.26 -26.99 0.76
CA PRO A 120 13.23 -28.03 0.88
C PRO A 120 11.98 -27.55 1.62
N ALA A 121 12.12 -26.72 2.65
CA ALA A 121 10.99 -26.23 3.44
C ALA A 121 10.11 -25.28 2.61
N ALA A 122 10.73 -24.38 1.85
CA ALA A 122 10.02 -23.46 0.95
C ALA A 122 9.31 -24.21 -0.19
N LEU A 123 9.98 -25.18 -0.81
CA LEU A 123 9.41 -26.00 -1.89
C LEU A 123 8.23 -26.83 -1.40
N GLN A 124 8.35 -27.49 -0.25
CA GLN A 124 7.26 -28.27 0.35
C GLN A 124 6.05 -27.39 0.70
N LEU A 125 6.27 -26.23 1.34
CA LEU A 125 5.17 -25.34 1.70
C LEU A 125 4.47 -24.77 0.46
N PHE A 126 5.21 -24.33 -0.56
CA PHE A 126 4.60 -23.83 -1.79
C PHE A 126 3.82 -24.93 -2.53
N GLY A 127 4.32 -26.16 -2.54
CA GLY A 127 3.59 -27.32 -3.06
C GLY A 127 2.28 -27.57 -2.31
N ARG A 128 2.28 -27.51 -0.96
CA ARG A 128 1.06 -27.63 -0.14
C ARG A 128 0.07 -26.49 -0.39
N ILE A 129 0.54 -25.25 -0.53
CA ILE A 129 -0.30 -24.11 -0.90
C ILE A 129 -0.97 -24.36 -2.26
N GLY A 130 -0.20 -24.77 -3.27
CA GLY A 130 -0.74 -25.07 -4.59
C GLY A 130 -1.76 -26.21 -4.56
N SER A 131 -1.47 -27.28 -3.83
CA SER A 131 -2.40 -28.42 -3.66
C SER A 131 -3.71 -28.00 -2.98
N ALA A 132 -3.63 -27.21 -1.89
CA ALA A 132 -4.81 -26.68 -1.19
C ALA A 132 -5.69 -25.77 -2.07
N LEU A 133 -5.08 -25.12 -3.07
CA LEU A 133 -5.78 -24.30 -4.06
C LEU A 133 -6.24 -25.08 -5.30
N GLY A 134 -5.95 -26.38 -5.40
CA GLY A 134 -6.28 -27.22 -6.56
C GLY A 134 -5.41 -26.94 -7.79
N ILE A 135 -4.21 -26.39 -7.59
CA ILE A 135 -3.23 -26.13 -8.64
C ILE A 135 -2.52 -27.44 -9.00
N GLN A 136 -2.44 -27.75 -10.29
CA GLN A 136 -1.76 -28.94 -10.77
C GLN A 136 -0.26 -28.89 -10.47
N PRO A 137 0.38 -30.02 -10.09
CA PRO A 137 1.81 -30.07 -9.77
C PRO A 137 2.72 -29.51 -10.87
N GLU A 138 2.37 -29.74 -12.14
CA GLU A 138 3.11 -29.26 -13.30
C GLU A 138 3.12 -27.73 -13.36
N LEU A 139 2.00 -27.09 -12.99
CA LEU A 139 1.87 -25.64 -13.00
C LEU A 139 2.65 -25.00 -11.83
N ILE A 140 2.70 -25.68 -10.69
CA ILE A 140 3.54 -25.27 -9.56
C ILE A 140 5.02 -25.31 -9.97
N ALA A 141 5.45 -26.38 -10.63
CA ALA A 141 6.83 -26.52 -11.13
C ALA A 141 7.17 -25.45 -12.18
N GLN A 142 6.24 -25.14 -13.09
CA GLN A 142 6.39 -24.05 -14.06
C GLN A 142 6.51 -22.69 -13.37
N ALA A 143 5.68 -22.41 -12.36
CA ALA A 143 5.75 -21.16 -11.60
C ALA A 143 7.11 -21.01 -10.88
N ILE A 144 7.62 -22.07 -10.25
CA ILE A 144 8.95 -22.08 -9.62
C ILE A 144 10.04 -21.80 -10.65
N THR A 145 9.97 -22.48 -11.80
CA THR A 145 10.94 -22.31 -12.89
C THR A 145 10.93 -20.88 -13.41
N HIS A 146 9.75 -20.29 -13.60
CA HIS A 146 9.62 -18.91 -14.04
C HIS A 146 10.24 -17.92 -13.06
N ILE A 147 9.94 -18.05 -11.75
CA ILE A 147 10.53 -17.20 -10.71
C ILE A 147 12.07 -17.28 -10.78
N ARG A 148 12.63 -18.48 -10.90
CA ARG A 148 14.09 -18.68 -10.99
C ARG A 148 14.72 -18.04 -12.22
N LEU A 149 14.06 -18.11 -13.37
CA LEU A 149 14.55 -17.54 -14.62
C LEU A 149 14.40 -16.02 -14.70
N SER A 150 13.29 -15.48 -14.19
CA SER A 150 12.99 -14.04 -14.20
C SER A 150 13.70 -13.28 -13.07
N GLY A 151 14.18 -13.98 -12.04
CA GLY A 151 14.74 -13.38 -10.84
C GLY A 151 13.66 -13.02 -9.82
N PRO A 152 14.05 -12.42 -8.67
CA PRO A 152 13.11 -12.02 -7.63
C PRO A 152 12.06 -11.05 -8.19
N ILE A 153 10.78 -11.34 -7.91
CA ILE A 153 9.66 -10.51 -8.34
C ILE A 153 9.29 -9.50 -7.24
N SER A 154 8.86 -8.30 -7.65
CA SER A 154 8.44 -7.21 -6.76
C SER A 154 6.95 -7.23 -6.42
N ASP A 155 6.17 -7.95 -7.22
CA ASP A 155 4.73 -8.13 -7.07
C ASP A 155 4.32 -9.47 -7.71
N LEU A 156 3.07 -9.88 -7.50
CA LEU A 156 2.56 -11.17 -7.99
C LEU A 156 2.05 -11.12 -9.44
N GLY A 157 2.04 -9.95 -10.08
CA GLY A 157 1.59 -9.74 -11.44
C GLY A 157 2.25 -10.67 -12.45
N PRO A 158 3.59 -10.86 -12.45
CA PRO A 158 4.28 -11.80 -13.33
C PRO A 158 3.77 -13.25 -13.24
N LEU A 159 3.28 -13.69 -12.07
CA LEU A 159 2.74 -15.04 -11.90
C LEU A 159 1.43 -15.26 -12.67
N SER A 160 0.70 -14.20 -12.98
CA SER A 160 -0.54 -14.29 -13.77
C SER A 160 -0.27 -14.73 -15.22
N GLY A 161 0.75 -14.15 -15.87
CA GLY A 161 1.07 -14.43 -17.27
C GLY A 161 1.90 -15.70 -17.45
N ALA A 162 2.82 -15.98 -16.52
CA ALA A 162 3.76 -17.08 -16.65
C ALA A 162 3.18 -18.48 -16.38
N ALA A 163 2.19 -18.55 -15.48
CA ALA A 163 1.58 -19.81 -15.06
C ALA A 163 0.12 -19.93 -15.54
N ALA A 164 -0.31 -19.13 -16.52
CA ALA A 164 -1.68 -19.13 -17.05
C ALA A 164 -2.76 -19.19 -15.95
N LEU A 165 -2.50 -18.54 -14.80
CA LEU A 165 -3.37 -18.62 -13.64
C LEU A 165 -4.60 -17.78 -13.91
N LYS A 166 -5.78 -18.40 -13.79
CA LYS A 166 -7.05 -17.68 -13.87
C LYS A 166 -7.10 -16.56 -12.81
N PRO A 167 -7.73 -15.40 -13.10
CA PRO A 167 -7.80 -14.28 -12.16
C PRO A 167 -8.34 -14.65 -10.77
N GLU A 168 -9.32 -15.56 -10.70
CA GLU A 168 -9.92 -16.02 -9.44
C GLU A 168 -8.92 -16.82 -8.60
N LEU A 169 -8.12 -17.66 -9.26
CA LEU A 169 -7.08 -18.45 -8.61
C LEU A 169 -5.93 -17.56 -8.14
N LEU A 170 -5.56 -16.55 -8.93
CA LEU A 170 -4.58 -15.55 -8.53
C LEU A 170 -5.04 -14.75 -7.29
N ALA A 171 -6.33 -14.41 -7.22
CA ALA A 171 -6.90 -13.72 -6.06
C ALA A 171 -6.87 -14.60 -4.79
N ARG A 172 -7.11 -15.92 -4.92
CA ARG A 172 -6.95 -16.85 -3.79
C ARG A 172 -5.49 -17.02 -3.40
N LEU A 173 -4.59 -17.14 -4.39
CA LEU A 173 -3.15 -17.27 -4.17
C LEU A 173 -2.58 -16.04 -3.47
N SER A 174 -3.00 -14.83 -3.85
CA SER A 174 -2.52 -13.58 -3.24
C SER A 174 -2.91 -13.41 -1.77
N GLY A 175 -3.91 -14.16 -1.28
CA GLY A 175 -4.22 -14.27 0.14
C GLY A 175 -3.17 -15.05 0.95
N LEU A 176 -2.47 -15.99 0.30
CA LEU A 176 -1.53 -16.92 0.94
C LEU A 176 -0.05 -16.59 0.65
N VAL A 177 0.23 -15.88 -0.45
CA VAL A 177 1.60 -15.58 -0.87
C VAL A 177 1.88 -14.08 -0.99
N THR A 178 3.14 -13.73 -0.93
CA THR A 178 3.67 -12.36 -1.00
C THR A 178 4.97 -12.34 -1.80
N ALA A 179 5.38 -11.15 -2.26
CA ALA A 179 6.63 -10.96 -2.99
C ALA A 179 7.47 -9.91 -2.25
N LEU A 180 8.32 -10.37 -1.32
CA LEU A 180 9.15 -9.50 -0.50
C LEU A 180 10.61 -9.57 -0.93
N PRO A 181 11.40 -8.50 -0.71
CA PRO A 181 12.84 -8.52 -0.92
C PRO A 181 13.50 -9.72 -0.24
N ARG A 182 14.47 -10.32 -0.94
CA ARG A 182 15.11 -11.57 -0.55
C ARG A 182 16.55 -11.40 -0.07
N ASP A 183 16.96 -10.16 0.18
CA ASP A 183 18.25 -9.84 0.79
C ASP A 183 18.36 -10.36 2.24
N ARG A 184 17.29 -10.98 2.76
CA ARG A 184 17.16 -11.45 4.14
C ARG A 184 16.45 -12.81 4.19
N ASP A 185 16.81 -13.61 5.19
CA ASP A 185 16.08 -14.82 5.54
C ASP A 185 14.74 -14.40 6.16
N THR A 186 13.69 -14.37 5.35
CA THR A 186 12.36 -13.92 5.76
C THR A 186 11.54 -15.12 6.19
N LYS A 187 11.30 -15.21 7.50
CA LYS A 187 10.37 -16.20 8.06
C LYS A 187 8.94 -15.70 7.97
N ILE A 188 7.99 -16.62 7.90
CA ILE A 188 6.56 -16.33 8.01
C ILE A 188 6.25 -16.05 9.48
N ASN A 189 5.76 -14.85 9.78
CA ASN A 189 5.36 -14.50 11.14
C ASN A 189 4.01 -15.12 11.49
N VAL A 190 4.01 -16.07 12.42
CA VAL A 190 2.78 -16.76 12.88
C VAL A 190 1.84 -15.85 13.66
N ASN A 191 2.29 -14.70 14.12
CA ASN A 191 1.42 -13.70 14.75
C ASN A 191 0.63 -12.86 13.74
N SER A 192 1.00 -12.94 12.46
CA SER A 192 0.40 -12.19 11.36
C SER A 192 -0.20 -13.09 10.27
N VAL A 193 0.01 -14.41 10.36
CA VAL A 193 -0.48 -15.39 9.40
C VAL A 193 -2.02 -15.52 9.41
N SER A 194 -2.63 -15.80 8.27
CA SER A 194 -4.05 -16.17 8.19
C SER A 194 -4.28 -17.59 8.74
N GLU A 195 -5.53 -17.90 9.10
CA GLU A 195 -5.92 -19.24 9.54
C GLU A 195 -5.69 -20.28 8.44
N ASP A 196 -6.07 -19.98 7.20
CA ASP A 196 -5.87 -20.84 6.04
C ASP A 196 -4.39 -21.20 5.84
N LEU A 197 -3.50 -20.20 5.86
CA LEU A 197 -2.07 -20.46 5.66
C LEU A 197 -1.47 -21.22 6.85
N LEU A 198 -1.88 -20.92 8.08
CA LEU A 198 -1.42 -21.67 9.25
C LEU A 198 -1.87 -23.14 9.19
N GLY A 199 -3.11 -23.40 8.75
CA GLY A 199 -3.63 -24.76 8.54
C GLY A 199 -2.78 -25.54 7.53
N ILE A 200 -2.43 -24.90 6.40
CA ILE A 200 -1.57 -25.50 5.37
C ILE A 200 -0.14 -25.73 5.89
N MET A 201 0.41 -24.78 6.65
CA MET A 201 1.77 -24.87 7.21
C MET A 201 1.91 -26.04 8.19
N LEU A 202 0.92 -26.22 9.07
CA LEU A 202 0.89 -27.25 10.10
C LEU A 202 0.38 -28.60 9.60
N ASP A 203 -0.23 -28.65 8.41
CA ASP A 203 -1.00 -29.81 7.94
C ASP A 203 -2.06 -30.27 8.96
N ASN A 204 -2.61 -29.31 9.71
CA ASN A 204 -3.53 -29.55 10.80
C ASN A 204 -4.46 -28.33 10.99
N PRO A 205 -5.60 -28.28 10.27
CA PRO A 205 -6.51 -27.15 10.35
C PRO A 205 -7.17 -27.00 11.73
N VAL A 206 -7.33 -28.09 12.48
CA VAL A 206 -7.91 -28.05 13.83
C VAL A 206 -6.96 -27.38 14.82
N ALA A 207 -5.67 -27.74 14.79
CA ALA A 207 -4.66 -27.07 15.60
C ALA A 207 -4.49 -25.60 15.19
N ALA A 208 -4.50 -25.31 13.88
CA ALA A 208 -4.45 -23.95 13.37
C ALA A 208 -5.62 -23.10 13.90
N HIS A 209 -6.85 -23.61 13.86
CA HIS A 209 -8.02 -22.93 14.41
C HIS A 209 -7.83 -22.63 15.91
N GLY A 210 -7.42 -23.64 16.70
CA GLY A 210 -7.17 -23.47 18.14
C GLY A 210 -6.10 -22.41 18.45
N LEU A 211 -5.02 -22.38 17.67
CA LEU A 211 -3.96 -21.37 17.77
C LEU A 211 -4.46 -19.98 17.37
N ILE A 212 -5.24 -19.85 16.30
CA ILE A 212 -5.80 -18.56 15.88
C ILE A 212 -6.75 -18.00 16.94
N GLU A 213 -7.59 -18.84 17.54
CA GLU A 213 -8.47 -18.43 18.64
C GLU A 213 -7.67 -18.02 19.89
N LEU A 214 -6.59 -18.74 20.21
CA LEU A 214 -5.68 -18.34 21.29
C LEU A 214 -5.01 -16.98 20.98
N ARG A 215 -4.54 -16.78 19.75
CA ARG A 215 -3.95 -15.52 19.28
C ARG A 215 -4.93 -14.36 19.38
N LYS A 216 -6.20 -14.55 19.00
CA LYS A 216 -7.25 -13.51 19.13
C LYS A 216 -7.45 -13.12 20.60
N ARG A 217 -7.48 -14.10 21.51
CA ARG A 217 -7.67 -13.86 22.96
C ARG A 217 -6.45 -13.21 23.64
N ARG A 218 -5.24 -13.70 23.36
CA ARG A 218 -4.00 -13.27 24.04
C ARG A 218 -3.19 -12.22 23.28
N GLY A 219 -3.43 -12.06 21.99
CA GLY A 219 -2.75 -11.10 21.10
C GLY A 219 -1.68 -11.70 20.21
N TRP A 220 -0.92 -12.66 20.73
CA TRP A 220 0.18 -13.32 20.01
C TRP A 220 0.34 -14.77 20.48
N LEU A 221 1.07 -15.55 19.71
CA LEU A 221 1.47 -16.93 19.94
C LEU A 221 2.93 -17.00 20.37
N THR A 222 3.28 -18.04 21.12
CA THR A 222 4.65 -18.39 21.53
C THR A 222 4.93 -19.84 21.16
N GLN A 223 6.20 -20.24 21.21
CA GLN A 223 6.60 -21.62 20.96
C GLN A 223 5.83 -22.64 21.82
N ALA A 224 5.61 -22.32 23.11
CA ALA A 224 4.90 -23.19 24.03
C ALA A 224 3.45 -23.48 23.60
N ASP A 225 2.79 -22.57 22.88
CA ASP A 225 1.42 -22.80 22.40
C ASP A 225 1.39 -23.84 21.28
N PHE A 226 2.40 -23.83 20.41
CA PHE A 226 2.57 -24.83 19.35
C PHE A 226 2.86 -26.20 19.94
N ASP A 227 3.74 -26.25 20.95
CA ASP A 227 4.08 -27.50 21.67
C ASP A 227 2.85 -28.08 22.38
N ALA A 228 2.03 -27.23 23.03
CA ALA A 228 0.80 -27.64 23.71
C ALA A 228 -0.27 -28.20 22.75
N GLN A 229 -0.30 -27.72 21.50
CA GLN A 229 -1.19 -28.20 20.45
C GLN A 229 -0.60 -29.37 19.65
N GLN A 230 0.60 -29.86 20.02
CA GLN A 230 1.35 -30.90 19.29
C GLN A 230 1.53 -30.57 17.80
N ALA A 231 1.71 -29.28 17.50
CA ALA A 231 1.79 -28.77 16.14
C ALA A 231 3.17 -28.10 15.95
N PRO A 232 4.22 -28.85 15.59
CA PRO A 232 5.58 -28.32 15.56
C PRO A 232 5.71 -27.19 14.53
N LEU A 233 6.39 -26.12 14.94
CA LEU A 233 6.57 -24.94 14.10
C LEU A 233 7.54 -25.24 12.92
N PRO A 234 7.15 -24.99 11.66
CA PRO A 234 8.05 -25.21 10.52
C PRO A 234 9.28 -24.29 10.56
N PRO A 235 10.45 -24.70 10.03
CA PRO A 235 11.68 -23.88 10.05
C PRO A 235 11.55 -22.52 9.34
N ILE A 236 10.67 -22.44 8.36
CA ILE A 236 10.34 -21.23 7.58
C ILE A 236 9.43 -20.25 8.35
N ALA A 237 8.98 -20.63 9.55
CA ALA A 237 8.11 -19.82 10.39
C ALA A 237 8.85 -19.26 11.61
N GLY A 238 8.37 -18.13 12.11
CA GLY A 238 8.92 -17.45 13.29
C GLY A 238 7.89 -16.53 13.92
N PHE A 239 8.32 -15.79 14.94
CA PHE A 239 7.47 -14.90 15.72
C PHE A 239 7.73 -13.42 15.46
N THR A 240 8.73 -13.10 14.64
CA THR A 240 9.23 -11.76 14.37
C THR A 240 9.12 -11.41 12.88
N SER A 241 9.10 -10.13 12.61
CA SER A 241 9.09 -9.53 11.28
C SER A 241 10.09 -8.39 11.21
N ASP A 242 10.52 -8.11 9.99
CA ASP A 242 11.38 -7.00 9.63
C ASP A 242 10.81 -6.22 8.44
N ILE A 243 9.68 -6.64 7.87
CA ILE A 243 9.10 -6.01 6.68
C ILE A 243 7.65 -5.63 6.95
N TYR A 244 7.31 -4.37 6.70
CA TYR A 244 6.01 -3.81 7.01
C TYR A 244 5.48 -2.99 5.84
N TRP A 245 4.20 -3.16 5.56
CA TRP A 245 3.46 -2.28 4.67
C TRP A 245 2.95 -1.07 5.44
N VAL A 246 3.07 0.11 4.84
CA VAL A 246 2.46 1.34 5.32
C VAL A 246 1.70 1.98 4.18
N ARG A 247 0.45 2.38 4.43
CA ARG A 247 -0.39 3.04 3.45
C ARG A 247 -1.07 4.23 4.09
N SER A 248 -0.82 5.41 3.56
CA SER A 248 -1.44 6.65 4.01
C SER A 248 -2.30 7.25 2.89
N ARG A 249 -3.48 7.76 3.23
CA ARG A 249 -4.30 8.60 2.35
C ARG A 249 -4.60 9.91 3.05
N VAL A 250 -4.44 11.00 2.33
CA VAL A 250 -4.73 12.33 2.82
C VAL A 250 -5.66 13.02 1.85
N THR A 251 -6.73 13.59 2.37
CA THR A 251 -7.69 14.37 1.59
C THR A 251 -7.76 15.76 2.19
N ILE A 252 -7.49 16.80 1.39
CA ILE A 252 -7.60 18.21 1.76
C ILE A 252 -8.44 18.89 0.69
N GLY A 253 -9.58 19.46 1.08
CA GLY A 253 -10.58 19.91 0.11
C GLY A 253 -10.98 18.76 -0.83
N ASP A 254 -10.89 19.00 -2.14
CA ASP A 254 -11.14 17.98 -3.18
C ASP A 254 -9.87 17.19 -3.57
N THR A 255 -8.73 17.51 -2.97
CA THR A 255 -7.44 16.95 -3.35
C THR A 255 -7.11 15.73 -2.49
N SER A 256 -7.04 14.54 -3.12
CA SER A 256 -6.57 13.32 -2.47
C SER A 256 -5.15 12.92 -2.90
N ARG A 257 -4.33 12.53 -1.93
CA ARG A 257 -3.00 11.97 -2.13
C ARG A 257 -2.86 10.67 -1.36
N GLN A 258 -2.24 9.67 -2.00
CA GLN A 258 -2.00 8.38 -1.39
C GLN A 258 -0.53 7.99 -1.59
N LEU A 259 0.07 7.48 -0.52
CA LEU A 259 1.41 6.90 -0.48
C LEU A 259 1.31 5.51 0.12
N THR A 260 1.88 4.52 -0.57
CA THR A 260 2.08 3.17 -0.05
C THR A 260 3.57 2.89 -0.05
N SER A 261 4.08 2.34 1.03
CA SER A 261 5.50 2.08 1.24
C SER A 261 5.70 0.69 1.80
N LEU A 262 6.75 0.02 1.33
CA LEU A 262 7.28 -1.18 1.95
C LEU A 262 8.50 -0.76 2.78
N LEU A 263 8.43 -0.95 4.08
CA LEU A 263 9.49 -0.63 5.03
C LEU A 263 10.27 -1.88 5.39
N VAL A 264 11.58 -1.75 5.55
CA VAL A 264 12.45 -2.79 6.10
C VAL A 264 13.12 -2.28 7.36
N ARG A 265 12.96 -3.03 8.44
CA ARG A 265 13.67 -2.89 9.70
C ARG A 265 14.95 -3.71 9.65
N GLN A 266 16.03 -3.12 10.15
CA GLN A 266 17.33 -3.76 10.27
C GLN A 266 17.82 -3.54 11.70
N ARG A 267 18.19 -4.64 12.36
CA ARG A 267 18.82 -4.65 13.68
C ARG A 267 20.29 -4.98 13.48
N ASP A 268 21.17 -4.07 13.89
CA ASP A 268 22.62 -4.24 13.85
C ASP A 268 23.25 -3.85 15.19
N ALA A 269 24.57 -3.95 15.29
CA ALA A 269 25.30 -3.59 16.51
C ALA A 269 25.20 -2.10 16.85
N GLN A 270 24.83 -1.25 15.87
CA GLN A 270 24.69 0.20 16.00
C GLN A 270 23.25 0.61 16.37
N GLY A 271 22.30 -0.33 16.33
CA GLY A 271 20.94 -0.18 16.82
C GLY A 271 19.91 -0.68 15.81
N VAL A 272 18.77 0.02 15.77
CA VAL A 272 17.66 -0.30 14.87
C VAL A 272 17.49 0.81 13.85
N THR A 273 17.46 0.43 12.58
CA THR A 273 17.12 1.31 11.46
C THR A 273 15.88 0.80 10.76
N VAL A 274 15.05 1.72 10.26
CA VAL A 274 13.88 1.39 9.44
C VAL A 274 13.92 2.28 8.21
N ARG A 275 13.86 1.68 7.02
CA ARG A 275 13.96 2.41 5.76
C ARG A 275 12.93 1.91 4.75
N PRO A 276 12.37 2.80 3.91
CA PRO A 276 11.54 2.39 2.79
C PRO A 276 12.41 1.75 1.70
N VAL A 277 12.00 0.59 1.21
CA VAL A 277 12.64 -0.13 0.10
C VAL A 277 11.86 -0.03 -1.20
N ALA A 278 10.56 0.30 -1.11
CA ALA A 278 9.73 0.58 -2.27
C ALA A 278 8.60 1.55 -1.91
N ARG A 279 8.16 2.35 -2.88
CA ARG A 279 7.08 3.33 -2.74
C ARG A 279 6.19 3.35 -3.97
N TRP A 280 4.89 3.44 -3.74
CA TRP A 280 3.86 3.58 -4.77
C TRP A 280 2.99 4.80 -4.46
N ARG A 281 2.67 5.57 -5.50
CA ARG A 281 1.87 6.79 -5.41
C ARG A 281 0.63 6.66 -6.28
N GLY A 282 -0.51 7.16 -5.77
CA GLY A 282 -1.78 7.12 -6.50
C GLY A 282 -2.46 5.74 -6.46
N VAL A 283 -2.98 5.32 -7.61
CA VAL A 283 -3.90 4.15 -7.72
C VAL A 283 -3.22 2.80 -7.91
N ALA A 284 -1.94 2.77 -8.28
CA ALA A 284 -1.17 1.54 -8.50
C ALA A 284 -0.66 0.96 -7.17
N VAL A 285 -1.58 0.44 -6.35
CA VAL A 285 -1.28 -0.15 -5.04
C VAL A 285 -1.03 -1.64 -5.20
N PRO A 286 0.07 -2.19 -4.64
CA PRO A 286 0.27 -3.63 -4.59
C PRO A 286 -0.91 -4.33 -3.91
N ALA A 287 -1.41 -5.42 -4.48
CA ALA A 287 -2.52 -6.20 -3.90
C ALA A 287 -2.21 -6.74 -2.49
N GLN A 288 -0.92 -6.83 -2.15
CA GLN A 288 -0.45 -7.31 -0.86
C GLN A 288 -0.53 -6.25 0.25
N ALA A 289 -0.58 -4.97 -0.10
CA ALA A 289 -0.63 -3.87 0.85
C ALA A 289 -2.00 -3.86 1.57
N PRO A 290 -2.05 -3.42 2.84
CA PRO A 290 -3.28 -3.42 3.60
C PRO A 290 -4.31 -2.46 2.97
N PRO A 291 -5.61 -2.79 3.08
CA PRO A 291 -6.65 -1.82 2.80
C PRO A 291 -6.52 -0.65 3.78
N LEU A 292 -6.91 0.54 3.35
CA LEU A 292 -7.13 1.64 4.29
C LEU A 292 -8.35 1.32 5.14
N PRO A 293 -8.38 1.72 6.42
CA PRO A 293 -9.56 1.57 7.24
C PRO A 293 -10.73 2.36 6.60
N PHE A 294 -11.82 1.65 6.30
CA PHE A 294 -13.06 2.24 5.78
C PHE A 294 -13.89 2.84 6.89
#